data_AF-A0A8I3AX11-F1
#
_entry.id   AF-A0A8I3AX11-F1
#
_cell.length_a   1.000
_cell.length_b   1.000
_cell.length_c   1.000
_cell.angle_alpha   90.00
_cell.angle_beta   90.00
_cell.angle_gamma   90.00
#
_symmetry.space_group_name_H-M   'P 1'
#
loop_
_entity.id
_entity.type
_entity.pdbx_description
1 polymer ?
#
loop_
_entity_poly.entity_id
_entity_poly.type
_entity_poly.pdbx_seq_one_letter_code
_entity_poly.pdbx_strand_id
1 'polypeptide(L)'
;MLVLVDAFFENIYPLPSYAFLHPETTKRRCRDAQVHRALASAVCAIAALHMGRDRQLASRWIQGAEQSIWLHLGSPTIPRLQTLLLIIHFRMETGAFQRAFMLTATAARFAAAMRLNYERPDLDPISREVRRRIVWSLKIMERYFSIGLPEFELCPIESIYLEFPSPEEQFETKSQGENGTYRLLVRLETIRRDVMKLNRSVAPLDESLPSLIKLIRHHQQSLSDIGMAF
;
A
#
# COMPACT_ATOMS: atom_id res chain seq x y z
N MET A 1 -24.41 -2.09 1.42
CA MET A 1 -23.07 -1.72 0.90
C MET A 1 -22.72 -0.29 1.23
N LEU A 2 -23.53 0.72 0.89
CA LEU A 2 -23.21 2.14 1.16
C LEU A 2 -22.83 2.42 2.62
N VAL A 3 -23.59 1.88 3.59
CA VAL A 3 -23.28 1.98 5.03
C VAL A 3 -21.89 1.42 5.37
N LEU A 4 -21.48 0.31 4.76
CA LEU A 4 -20.15 -0.28 5.00
C LEU A 4 -19.03 0.52 4.34
N VAL A 5 -19.32 1.16 3.20
CA VAL A 5 -18.36 2.05 2.53
C VAL A 5 -18.13 3.30 3.38
N ASP A 6 -19.19 3.93 3.88
CA ASP A 6 -19.04 5.11 4.75
C ASP A 6 -18.30 4.74 6.04
N ALA A 7 -18.69 3.63 6.67
CA ALA A 7 -18.05 3.17 7.89
C ALA A 7 -16.59 2.70 7.69
N PHE A 8 -16.19 2.25 6.48
CA PHE A 8 -14.78 2.05 6.13
C PHE A 8 -13.99 3.36 6.20
N PHE A 9 -14.51 4.42 5.56
CA PHE A 9 -13.82 5.70 5.52
C PHE A 9 -13.81 6.44 6.86
N GLU A 10 -14.80 6.18 7.71
CA GLU A 10 -14.85 6.76 9.05
C GLU A 10 -13.90 6.06 10.03
N ASN A 11 -13.78 4.72 9.97
CA ASN A 11 -13.15 3.95 11.05
C ASN A 11 -11.84 3.24 10.64
N ILE A 12 -11.63 2.99 9.35
CA ILE A 12 -10.54 2.13 8.87
C ILE A 12 -9.55 2.90 7.99
N TYR A 13 -10.07 3.77 7.12
CA TYR A 13 -9.24 4.62 6.26
C TYR A 13 -8.14 5.42 6.98
N PRO A 14 -8.35 5.93 8.21
CA PRO A 14 -7.28 6.64 8.94
C PRO A 14 -6.03 5.79 9.21
N LEU A 15 -6.10 4.46 9.07
CA LEU A 15 -4.93 3.62 9.15
C LEU A 15 -4.04 3.81 7.89
N PRO A 16 -2.72 4.04 8.06
CA PRO A 16 -1.78 4.22 6.94
C PRO A 16 -1.80 3.10 5.88
N SER A 17 -2.19 1.88 6.26
CA SER A 17 -2.33 0.76 5.32
C SER A 17 -3.35 1.02 4.20
N TYR A 18 -4.35 1.85 4.44
CA TYR A 18 -5.46 2.14 3.52
C TYR A 18 -5.41 3.53 2.89
N ALA A 19 -4.39 4.34 3.22
CA ALA A 19 -4.24 5.72 2.78
C ALA A 19 -4.03 5.90 1.26
N PHE A 20 -3.94 4.81 0.48
CA PHE A 20 -3.84 4.82 -0.99
C PHE A 20 -5.18 5.10 -1.72
N LEU A 21 -6.28 5.19 -0.97
CA LEU A 21 -7.61 5.49 -1.50
C LEU A 21 -7.91 6.98 -1.28
N HIS A 22 -8.30 7.70 -2.33
CA HIS A 22 -8.88 9.03 -2.12
C HIS A 22 -10.38 8.89 -1.77
N PRO A 23 -10.86 9.38 -0.61
CA PRO A 23 -12.19 9.02 -0.12
C PRO A 23 -13.34 9.43 -1.02
N GLU A 24 -13.42 10.68 -1.49
CA GLU A 24 -14.53 11.12 -2.33
C GLU A 24 -14.60 10.34 -3.64
N THR A 25 -13.46 10.12 -4.28
CA THR A 25 -13.42 9.38 -5.56
C THR A 25 -13.76 7.91 -5.37
N THR A 26 -13.29 7.31 -4.28
CA THR A 26 -13.54 5.90 -3.99
C THR A 26 -14.99 5.70 -3.59
N LYS A 27 -15.55 6.53 -2.71
CA LYS A 27 -16.99 6.54 -2.37
C LYS A 27 -17.83 6.67 -3.63
N ARG A 28 -17.52 7.63 -4.52
CA ARG A 28 -18.23 7.82 -5.79
C ARG A 28 -18.21 6.55 -6.66
N ARG A 29 -17.03 5.93 -6.85
CA ARG A 29 -16.88 4.67 -7.59
C ARG A 29 -17.68 3.54 -6.94
N CYS A 30 -17.69 3.44 -5.61
CA CYS A 30 -18.45 2.43 -4.90
C CYS A 30 -19.98 2.60 -5.05
N ARG A 31 -20.48 3.83 -5.28
CA ARG A 31 -21.90 4.06 -5.61
C ARG A 31 -22.24 3.56 -7.02
N ASP A 32 -21.29 3.67 -7.95
CA ASP A 32 -21.40 3.10 -9.29
C ASP A 32 -21.00 1.61 -9.31
N ALA A 33 -21.84 0.79 -8.66
CA ALA A 33 -21.61 -0.64 -8.54
C ALA A 33 -21.74 -1.40 -9.87
N GLN A 34 -22.23 -0.78 -10.95
CA GLN A 34 -22.27 -1.40 -12.28
C GLN A 34 -20.86 -1.52 -12.86
N VAL A 35 -20.06 -0.45 -12.74
CA VAL A 35 -18.71 -0.39 -13.30
C VAL A 35 -17.65 -0.87 -12.30
N HIS A 36 -17.83 -0.57 -11.01
CA HIS A 36 -16.81 -0.78 -9.98
C HIS A 36 -17.22 -1.75 -8.87
N ARG A 37 -18.03 -2.77 -9.22
CA ARG A 37 -18.53 -3.78 -8.27
C ARG A 37 -17.45 -4.43 -7.42
N ALA A 38 -16.31 -4.78 -8.03
CA ALA A 38 -15.21 -5.45 -7.35
C ALA A 38 -14.57 -4.56 -6.27
N LEU A 39 -14.39 -3.27 -6.58
CA LEU A 39 -13.88 -2.28 -5.64
C LEU A 39 -14.85 -2.10 -4.45
N ALA A 40 -16.13 -1.89 -4.75
CA ALA A 40 -17.16 -1.76 -3.71
C ALA A 40 -17.22 -2.99 -2.80
N SER A 41 -17.12 -4.19 -3.39
CA SER A 41 -17.14 -5.46 -2.67
C SER A 41 -15.91 -5.62 -1.75
N ALA A 42 -14.72 -5.26 -2.23
CA ALA A 42 -13.49 -5.33 -1.44
C ALA A 42 -13.51 -4.32 -0.27
N VAL A 43 -13.95 -3.07 -0.51
CA VAL A 43 -14.12 -2.06 0.56
C VAL A 43 -15.12 -2.56 1.62
N CYS A 44 -16.28 -3.07 1.19
CA CYS A 44 -17.29 -3.58 2.12
C CYS A 44 -16.79 -4.79 2.92
N ALA A 45 -15.96 -5.65 2.32
CA ALA A 45 -15.42 -6.82 3.00
C ALA A 45 -14.42 -6.46 4.09
N ILE A 46 -13.53 -5.49 3.85
CA ILE A 46 -12.64 -4.96 4.88
C ILE A 46 -13.47 -4.32 6.01
N ALA A 47 -14.45 -3.50 5.66
CA ALA A 47 -15.36 -2.90 6.63
C ALA A 47 -16.05 -3.93 7.53
N ALA A 48 -16.63 -4.97 6.91
CA ALA A 48 -17.31 -6.04 7.62
C ALA A 48 -16.34 -6.83 8.53
N LEU A 49 -15.13 -7.11 8.06
CA LEU A 49 -14.09 -7.80 8.83
C LEU A 49 -13.74 -7.05 10.12
N HIS A 50 -13.42 -5.75 10.02
CA HIS A 50 -13.05 -4.92 11.18
C HIS A 50 -14.21 -4.64 12.13
N MET A 51 -15.46 -4.64 11.63
CA MET A 51 -16.66 -4.50 12.46
C MET A 51 -17.12 -5.82 13.10
N GLY A 52 -16.39 -6.92 12.90
CA GLY A 52 -16.79 -8.25 13.40
C GLY A 52 -18.08 -8.77 12.78
N ARG A 53 -18.47 -8.27 11.60
CA ARG A 53 -19.71 -8.65 10.91
C ARG A 53 -19.45 -9.74 9.88
N ASP A 54 -20.26 -10.79 9.92
CA ASP A 54 -20.38 -11.88 8.93
C ASP A 54 -19.12 -12.12 8.08
N ARG A 55 -18.12 -12.76 8.69
CA ARG A 55 -16.83 -13.08 8.07
C ARG A 55 -16.98 -13.96 6.81
N GLN A 56 -18.03 -14.78 6.75
CA GLN A 56 -18.31 -15.62 5.59
C GLN A 56 -18.75 -14.77 4.40
N LEU A 57 -19.66 -13.82 4.62
CA LEU A 57 -20.08 -12.87 3.58
C LEU A 57 -18.90 -12.02 3.09
N ALA A 58 -18.07 -11.49 3.99
CA ALA A 58 -16.87 -10.74 3.63
C ALA A 58 -15.92 -11.57 2.76
N SER A 59 -15.73 -12.86 3.10
CA SER A 59 -14.91 -13.79 2.32
C SER A 59 -15.46 -14.04 0.91
N ARG A 60 -16.79 -14.14 0.76
CA ARG A 60 -17.46 -14.29 -0.55
C ARG A 60 -17.28 -13.04 -1.42
N TRP A 61 -17.40 -11.86 -0.84
CA TRP A 61 -17.15 -10.60 -1.56
C TRP A 61 -15.71 -10.51 -2.07
N ILE A 62 -14.74 -10.88 -1.25
CA ILE A 62 -13.33 -10.90 -1.65
C ILE A 62 -13.08 -11.93 -2.73
N GLN A 63 -13.67 -13.14 -2.62
CA GLN A 63 -13.54 -14.16 -3.65
C GLN A 63 -14.08 -13.68 -5.00
N GLY A 64 -15.26 -13.05 -5.02
CA GLY A 64 -15.84 -12.50 -6.25
C GLY A 64 -15.03 -11.33 -6.83
N ALA A 65 -14.52 -10.44 -5.97
CA ALA A 65 -13.64 -9.36 -6.39
C ALA A 65 -12.33 -9.89 -6.99
N GLU A 66 -11.74 -10.91 -6.37
CA GLU A 66 -10.52 -11.56 -6.84
C GLU A 66 -10.73 -12.24 -8.19
N GLN A 67 -11.84 -12.97 -8.39
CA GLN A 67 -12.21 -13.53 -9.70
C GLN A 67 -12.32 -12.46 -10.78
N SER A 68 -12.90 -11.29 -10.47
CA SER A 68 -12.99 -10.16 -11.39
C SER A 68 -11.61 -9.63 -11.81
N ILE A 69 -10.63 -9.60 -10.88
CA ILE A 69 -9.24 -9.25 -11.20
C ILE A 69 -8.63 -10.29 -12.15
N TRP A 70 -8.80 -11.58 -11.89
CA TRP A 70 -8.28 -12.65 -12.75
C TRP A 70 -8.82 -12.58 -14.18
N LEU A 71 -10.11 -12.31 -14.34
CA LEU A 71 -10.73 -12.13 -15.67
C LEU A 71 -10.14 -10.96 -16.46
N HIS A 72 -9.56 -9.96 -15.78
CA HIS A 72 -9.01 -8.76 -16.38
C HIS A 72 -7.50 -8.61 -16.13
N LEU A 73 -6.79 -9.74 -16.00
CA LEU A 73 -5.37 -9.75 -15.63
C LEU A 73 -4.50 -8.91 -16.59
N GLY A 74 -4.81 -8.93 -17.89
CA GLY A 74 -4.10 -8.16 -18.93
C GLY A 74 -4.54 -6.70 -19.07
N SER A 75 -5.43 -6.20 -18.21
CA SER A 75 -6.01 -4.85 -18.34
C SER A 75 -5.96 -4.08 -17.01
N PRO A 76 -4.76 -3.78 -16.49
CA PRO A 76 -4.62 -3.10 -15.21
C PRO A 76 -5.17 -1.67 -15.28
N THR A 77 -5.87 -1.25 -14.23
CA THR A 77 -6.40 0.11 -14.05
C THR A 77 -6.27 0.53 -12.59
N ILE A 78 -6.33 1.83 -12.29
CA ILE A 78 -6.27 2.33 -10.91
C ILE A 78 -7.32 1.66 -10.00
N PRO A 79 -8.63 1.57 -10.37
CA PRO A 79 -9.61 0.89 -9.52
C PRO A 79 -9.32 -0.61 -9.33
N ARG A 80 -8.82 -1.31 -10.36
CA ARG A 80 -8.47 -2.73 -10.24
C ARG A 80 -7.28 -2.92 -9.30
N LEU A 81 -6.28 -2.06 -9.37
CA LEU A 81 -5.13 -2.11 -8.48
C LEU A 81 -5.50 -1.75 -7.03
N GLN A 82 -6.36 -0.75 -6.82
CA GLN A 82 -6.94 -0.45 -5.51
C GLN A 82 -7.72 -1.64 -4.94
N THR A 83 -8.54 -2.30 -5.78
CA THR A 83 -9.27 -3.52 -5.41
C THR A 83 -8.30 -4.64 -5.01
N LEU A 84 -7.24 -4.84 -5.80
CA LEU A 84 -6.25 -5.88 -5.54
C LEU A 84 -5.49 -5.64 -4.22
N LEU A 85 -5.10 -4.40 -3.91
CA LEU A 85 -4.50 -4.05 -2.63
C LEU A 85 -5.43 -4.37 -1.44
N LEU A 86 -6.73 -4.03 -1.55
CA LEU A 86 -7.72 -4.37 -0.53
C LEU A 86 -7.88 -5.89 -0.36
N ILE A 87 -7.87 -6.66 -1.46
CA ILE A 87 -7.88 -8.13 -1.40
C ILE A 87 -6.65 -8.66 -0.66
N ILE A 88 -5.47 -8.13 -0.98
CA ILE A 88 -4.22 -8.55 -0.32
C ILE A 88 -4.29 -8.29 1.19
N HIS A 89 -4.71 -7.09 1.60
CA HIS A 89 -4.92 -6.78 3.02
C HIS A 89 -5.88 -7.77 3.69
N PHE A 90 -7.05 -8.04 3.08
CA PHE A 90 -7.99 -9.02 3.63
C PHE A 90 -7.36 -10.41 3.77
N ARG A 91 -6.60 -10.86 2.77
CA ARG A 91 -5.93 -12.17 2.80
C ARG A 91 -4.90 -12.23 3.91
N MET A 92 -4.12 -11.17 4.13
CA MET A 92 -3.17 -11.09 5.24
C MET A 92 -3.87 -11.12 6.60
N GLU A 93 -4.89 -10.28 6.79
CA GLU A 93 -5.63 -10.19 8.06
C GLU A 93 -6.39 -11.49 8.40
N THR A 94 -6.74 -12.27 7.38
CA THR A 94 -7.37 -13.59 7.56
C THR A 94 -6.38 -14.76 7.60
N GLY A 95 -5.07 -14.50 7.54
CA GLY A 95 -4.01 -15.51 7.65
C GLY A 95 -3.64 -16.23 6.34
N ALA A 96 -4.24 -15.85 5.21
CA ALA A 96 -3.97 -16.43 3.89
C ALA A 96 -2.71 -15.82 3.22
N PHE A 97 -1.57 -15.84 3.94
CA PHE A 97 -0.33 -15.17 3.52
C PHE A 97 0.25 -15.68 2.20
N GLN A 98 0.15 -16.99 1.91
CA GLN A 98 0.61 -17.54 0.62
C GLN A 98 -0.15 -16.95 -0.56
N ARG A 99 -1.48 -16.78 -0.42
CA ARG A 99 -2.31 -16.17 -1.46
C ARG A 99 -1.99 -14.67 -1.57
N ALA A 100 -1.85 -14.00 -0.43
CA ALA A 100 -1.46 -12.60 -0.37
C ALA A 100 -0.12 -12.37 -1.10
N PHE A 101 0.90 -13.19 -0.82
CA PHE A 101 2.21 -13.13 -1.46
C PHE A 101 2.13 -13.14 -3.00
N MET A 102 1.39 -14.09 -3.57
CA MET A 102 1.20 -14.19 -5.03
C MET A 102 0.46 -12.98 -5.61
N LEU A 103 -0.55 -12.48 -4.89
CA LEU A 103 -1.33 -11.32 -5.31
C LEU A 103 -0.50 -10.03 -5.23
N THR A 104 0.38 -9.87 -4.24
CA THR A 104 1.27 -8.70 -4.14
C THR A 104 2.22 -8.62 -5.32
N ALA A 105 2.79 -9.76 -5.76
CA ALA A 105 3.61 -9.80 -6.97
C ALA A 105 2.82 -9.43 -8.24
N THR A 106 1.53 -9.78 -8.28
CA THR A 106 0.63 -9.37 -9.38
C THR A 106 0.36 -7.86 -9.33
N ALA A 107 0.12 -7.31 -8.15
CA ALA A 107 -0.12 -5.87 -7.95
C ALA A 107 1.11 -5.03 -8.32
N ALA A 108 2.31 -5.48 -7.96
CA ALA A 108 3.55 -4.85 -8.38
C ALA A 108 3.72 -4.83 -9.91
N ARG A 109 3.41 -5.95 -10.59
CA ARG A 109 3.40 -6.00 -12.07
C ARG A 109 2.38 -5.06 -12.70
N PHE A 110 1.18 -4.93 -12.10
CA PHE A 110 0.18 -3.95 -12.56
C PHE A 110 0.70 -2.52 -12.43
N ALA A 111 1.30 -2.18 -11.29
CA ALA A 111 1.88 -0.86 -11.07
C ALA A 111 3.00 -0.55 -12.07
N ALA A 112 3.88 -1.50 -12.35
CA ALA A 112 4.94 -1.38 -13.34
C ALA A 112 4.39 -1.22 -14.77
N ALA A 113 3.43 -2.06 -15.18
CA ALA A 113 2.79 -1.98 -16.49
C ALA A 113 2.10 -0.63 -16.74
N MET A 114 1.52 -0.05 -15.69
CA MET A 114 0.90 1.28 -15.71
C MET A 114 1.89 2.44 -15.51
N ARG A 115 3.19 2.14 -15.39
CA ARG A 115 4.28 3.09 -15.10
C ARG A 115 3.96 3.99 -13.91
N LEU A 116 3.43 3.41 -12.83
CA LEU A 116 3.08 4.16 -11.62
C LEU A 116 4.30 4.66 -10.87
N ASN A 117 5.46 4.05 -11.09
CA ASN A 117 6.73 4.41 -10.47
C ASN A 117 7.36 5.70 -11.03
N TYR A 118 6.71 6.37 -11.99
CA TYR A 118 7.13 7.66 -12.52
C TYR A 118 6.11 8.73 -12.19
N GLU A 119 6.62 9.90 -11.80
CA GLU A 119 5.78 11.08 -11.56
C GLU A 119 5.05 11.50 -12.85
N ARG A 120 3.81 11.95 -12.71
CA ARG A 120 2.94 12.37 -13.82
C ARG A 120 2.42 13.78 -13.58
N PRO A 121 3.26 14.82 -13.84
CA PRO A 121 2.88 16.21 -13.58
C PRO A 121 1.73 16.69 -14.47
N ASP A 122 1.44 15.96 -15.56
CA ASP A 122 0.34 16.20 -16.49
C ASP A 122 -1.05 15.85 -15.92
N LEU A 123 -1.12 15.07 -14.84
CA LEU A 123 -2.38 14.68 -14.21
C LEU A 123 -2.84 15.72 -13.19
N ASP A 124 -4.15 15.69 -12.88
CA ASP A 124 -4.69 16.46 -11.78
C ASP A 124 -4.05 16.04 -10.43
N PRO A 125 -3.98 16.95 -9.44
CA PRO A 125 -3.28 16.69 -8.18
C PRO A 125 -3.73 15.43 -7.45
N ILE A 126 -5.05 15.13 -7.45
CA ILE A 126 -5.61 13.97 -6.75
C ILE A 126 -5.20 12.68 -7.47
N SER A 127 -5.35 12.63 -8.80
CA SER A 127 -4.92 11.45 -9.58
C SER A 127 -3.43 11.18 -9.43
N ARG A 128 -2.61 12.22 -9.39
CA ARG A 128 -1.17 12.12 -9.15
C ARG A 128 -0.86 11.53 -7.78
N GLU A 129 -1.48 12.05 -6.73
CA GLU A 129 -1.28 11.57 -5.36
C GLU A 129 -1.80 10.14 -5.18
N VAL A 130 -2.96 9.77 -5.75
CA VAL A 130 -3.45 8.38 -5.72
C VAL A 130 -2.42 7.42 -6.34
N ARG A 131 -1.82 7.77 -7.48
CA ARG A 131 -0.79 6.94 -8.13
C ARG A 131 0.43 6.78 -7.23
N ARG A 132 0.89 7.88 -6.62
CA ARG A 132 2.02 7.92 -5.71
C ARG A 132 1.79 7.01 -4.50
N ARG A 133 0.65 7.17 -3.83
CA ARG A 133 0.28 6.38 -2.64
C ARG A 133 0.05 4.90 -2.96
N ILE A 134 -0.41 4.54 -4.15
CA ILE A 134 -0.48 3.12 -4.55
C ILE A 134 0.92 2.47 -4.57
N VAL A 135 1.93 3.12 -5.14
CA VAL A 135 3.29 2.58 -5.20
C VAL A 135 3.89 2.47 -3.80
N TRP A 136 3.71 3.50 -2.96
CA TRP A 136 4.20 3.46 -1.59
C TRP A 136 3.46 2.43 -0.72
N SER A 137 2.17 2.19 -0.95
CA SER A 137 1.41 1.14 -0.28
C SER A 137 1.97 -0.24 -0.62
N LEU A 138 2.29 -0.50 -1.89
CA LEU A 138 3.01 -1.72 -2.29
C LEU A 138 4.34 -1.85 -1.58
N LYS A 139 5.11 -0.75 -1.46
CA LYS A 139 6.42 -0.80 -0.79
C LYS A 139 6.30 -1.09 0.71
N ILE A 140 5.29 -0.52 1.38
CA ILE A 140 4.99 -0.84 2.78
C ILE A 140 4.57 -2.30 2.92
N MET A 141 3.69 -2.78 2.03
CA MET A 141 3.18 -4.15 2.05
C MET A 141 4.26 -5.19 1.77
N GLU A 142 5.30 -4.85 1.01
CA GLU A 142 6.46 -5.70 0.75
C GLU A 142 7.12 -6.19 2.05
N ARG A 143 7.05 -5.42 3.15
CA ARG A 143 7.65 -5.79 4.45
C ARG A 143 7.20 -7.13 5.02
N TYR A 144 5.97 -7.54 4.69
CA TYR A 144 5.39 -8.77 5.22
C TYR A 144 5.93 -10.02 4.51
N PHE A 145 6.63 -9.84 3.39
CA PHE A 145 7.09 -10.91 2.53
C PHE A 145 8.59 -10.84 2.27
N SER A 146 9.12 -9.63 2.03
CA SER A 146 10.55 -9.39 1.83
C SER A 146 11.24 -9.14 3.17
N ILE A 147 11.85 -10.20 3.69
CA ILE A 147 12.72 -10.20 4.88
C ILE A 147 14.19 -9.92 4.51
N GLY A 148 14.43 -9.11 3.47
CA GLY A 148 15.77 -8.82 2.95
C GLY A 148 16.26 -9.78 1.85
N LEU A 149 15.36 -10.63 1.34
CA LEU A 149 15.61 -11.55 0.22
C LEU A 149 15.30 -10.85 -1.12
N PRO A 150 16.27 -10.67 -2.03
CA PRO A 150 16.07 -9.97 -3.30
C PRO A 150 15.06 -10.65 -4.22
N GLU A 151 14.94 -11.98 -4.17
CA GLU A 151 13.94 -12.73 -4.92
C GLU A 151 12.49 -12.38 -4.52
N PHE A 152 12.31 -11.77 -3.34
CA PHE A 152 11.02 -11.28 -2.85
C PHE A 152 10.88 -9.75 -2.95
N GLU A 153 11.89 -9.05 -3.46
CA GLU A 153 11.79 -7.61 -3.76
C GLU A 153 10.89 -7.43 -5.00
N LEU A 154 9.80 -6.66 -4.85
CA LEU A 154 8.78 -6.51 -5.88
C LEU A 154 9.04 -5.29 -6.76
N CYS A 155 9.49 -4.21 -6.12
CA CYS A 155 9.91 -2.98 -6.78
C CYS A 155 11.18 -2.45 -6.09
N PRO A 156 12.35 -2.51 -6.76
CA PRO A 156 13.55 -1.88 -6.28
C PRO A 156 13.29 -0.40 -5.99
N ILE A 157 13.72 0.10 -4.84
CA ILE A 157 13.52 1.51 -4.48
C ILE A 157 14.17 2.44 -5.51
N GLU A 158 15.26 1.97 -6.11
CA GLU A 158 16.05 2.65 -7.13
C GLU A 158 15.28 2.84 -8.44
N SER A 159 14.17 2.10 -8.61
CA SER A 159 13.25 2.21 -9.74
C SER A 159 12.01 3.06 -9.43
N ILE A 160 11.92 3.67 -8.25
CA ILE A 160 10.81 4.53 -7.84
C ILE A 160 11.24 6.00 -7.99
N TYR A 161 10.72 6.66 -9.02
CA TYR A 161 10.98 8.07 -9.36
C TYR A 161 9.79 8.95 -8.93
N LEU A 162 9.37 8.76 -7.68
CA LEU A 162 8.24 9.46 -7.08
C LEU A 162 8.69 10.23 -5.85
N GLU A 163 8.04 11.35 -5.58
CA GLU A 163 8.14 11.98 -4.27
C GLU A 163 7.46 11.12 -3.19
N PHE A 164 7.77 11.41 -1.93
CA PHE A 164 7.00 10.86 -0.81
C PHE A 164 5.55 11.36 -0.85
N PRO A 165 4.59 10.61 -0.27
CA PRO A 165 3.20 11.04 -0.17
C PRO A 165 3.07 12.44 0.43
N SER A 166 2.12 13.22 -0.08
CA SER A 166 1.75 14.50 0.51
C SER A 166 1.06 14.28 1.85
N PRO A 167 1.08 15.28 2.74
CA PRO A 167 0.21 15.30 3.92
C PRO A 167 -1.26 15.09 3.53
N GLU A 168 -2.01 14.53 4.46
CA GLU A 168 -3.38 14.12 4.25
C GLU A 168 -4.31 15.31 3.97
N GLU A 169 -4.05 16.46 4.59
CA GLU A 169 -4.81 17.71 4.42
C GLU A 169 -4.73 18.26 3.00
N GLN A 170 -3.68 17.89 2.26
CA GLN A 170 -3.50 18.25 0.85
C GLN A 170 -4.17 17.22 -0.09
N PHE A 171 -4.41 16.02 0.41
CA PHE A 171 -5.03 14.93 -0.33
C PHE A 171 -6.56 14.91 -0.17
N GLU A 172 -7.05 15.23 1.03
CA GLU A 172 -8.45 15.28 1.39
C GLU A 172 -8.75 16.51 2.25
N THR A 173 -9.84 17.22 1.94
CA THR A 173 -10.17 18.50 2.59
C THR A 173 -11.01 18.35 3.86
N LYS A 174 -11.51 17.14 4.18
CA LYS A 174 -12.63 16.97 5.14
C LYS A 174 -12.50 15.85 6.18
N SER A 175 -11.49 14.98 6.14
CA SER A 175 -11.41 13.85 7.09
C SER A 175 -10.43 14.08 8.23
N GLN A 176 -10.68 13.38 9.35
CA GLN A 176 -9.64 12.99 10.30
C GLN A 176 -8.82 11.87 9.66
N GLY A 177 -8.01 12.21 8.66
CA GLY A 177 -7.26 11.19 7.96
C GLY A 177 -6.05 10.71 8.78
N GLU A 178 -5.00 10.26 8.12
CA GLU A 178 -3.90 9.53 8.75
C GLU A 178 -2.91 10.42 9.57
N ASN A 179 -3.10 11.75 9.56
CA ASN A 179 -2.30 12.76 10.28
C ASN A 179 -0.79 12.75 9.94
N GLY A 180 -0.43 12.44 8.69
CA GLY A 180 0.95 12.44 8.19
C GLY A 180 1.79 11.20 8.55
N THR A 181 1.24 10.28 9.34
CA THR A 181 1.76 8.96 9.67
C THR A 181 2.14 8.11 8.44
N TYR A 182 1.49 8.27 7.28
CA TYR A 182 1.72 7.48 6.08
C TYR A 182 3.06 7.82 5.47
N ARG A 183 3.36 9.12 5.35
CA ARG A 183 4.69 9.58 4.94
C ARG A 183 5.77 9.07 5.91
N LEU A 184 5.50 9.09 7.21
CA LEU A 184 6.44 8.57 8.22
C LEU A 184 6.63 7.06 8.09
N LEU A 185 5.56 6.30 7.88
CA LEU A 185 5.61 4.86 7.67
C LEU A 185 6.43 4.51 6.43
N VAL A 186 6.26 5.24 5.32
CA VAL A 186 7.08 5.07 4.11
C VAL A 186 8.58 5.31 4.39
N ARG A 187 8.91 6.36 5.16
CA ARG A 187 10.30 6.63 5.56
C ARG A 187 10.87 5.52 6.43
N LEU A 188 10.09 5.05 7.41
CA LEU A 188 10.49 3.93 8.28
C LEU A 188 10.74 2.65 7.47
N GLU A 189 9.90 2.35 6.48
CA GLU A 189 10.09 1.18 5.61
C GLU A 189 11.32 1.29 4.73
N THR A 190 11.69 2.51 4.31
CA THR A 190 12.94 2.76 3.59
C THR A 190 14.14 2.45 4.49
N ILE A 191 14.14 2.93 5.74
CA ILE A 191 15.21 2.65 6.71
C ILE A 191 15.28 1.16 7.04
N ARG A 192 14.14 0.51 7.30
CA ARG A 192 14.08 -0.92 7.61
C ARG A 192 14.70 -1.76 6.49
N ARG A 193 14.37 -1.45 5.22
CA ARG A 193 14.96 -2.12 4.06
C ARG A 193 16.48 -1.99 4.06
N ASP A 194 17.00 -0.79 4.27
CA ASP A 194 18.45 -0.55 4.24
C ASP A 194 19.17 -1.29 5.37
N VAL A 195 18.59 -1.31 6.57
CA VAL A 195 19.07 -2.13 7.70
C VAL A 195 19.08 -3.62 7.33
N MET A 196 18.04 -4.13 6.65
CA MET A 196 18.02 -5.53 6.20
C MET A 196 19.08 -5.84 5.14
N LYS A 197 19.23 -4.97 4.13
CA LYS A 197 20.28 -5.11 3.11
C LYS A 197 21.67 -5.07 3.75
N LEU A 198 21.88 -4.18 4.70
CA LEU A 198 23.12 -4.05 5.47
C LEU A 198 23.40 -5.32 6.29
N ASN A 199 22.44 -5.77 7.10
CA ASN A 199 22.58 -6.98 7.90
C ASN A 199 22.97 -8.18 7.04
N ARG A 200 22.37 -8.32 5.86
CA ARG A 200 22.72 -9.40 4.92
C ARG A 200 24.10 -9.24 4.30
N SER A 201 24.55 -8.01 4.05
CA SER A 201 25.90 -7.75 3.51
C SER A 201 27.00 -7.98 4.55
N VAL A 202 26.69 -7.80 5.83
CA VAL A 202 27.63 -7.92 6.95
C VAL A 202 27.63 -9.31 7.57
N ALA A 203 26.50 -10.02 7.57
CA ALA A 203 26.41 -11.38 8.13
C ALA A 203 27.47 -12.38 7.59
N PRO A 204 27.93 -12.30 6.32
CA PRO A 204 29.00 -13.16 5.81
C PRO A 204 30.41 -12.64 6.08
N LEU A 205 30.57 -11.43 6.63
CA LEU A 205 31.88 -10.80 6.83
C LEU A 205 32.36 -11.02 8.26
N ASP A 206 33.54 -11.62 8.40
CA ASP A 206 34.23 -11.77 9.67
C ASP A 206 34.95 -10.49 10.13
N GLU A 207 35.05 -9.46 9.27
CA GLU A 207 35.78 -8.20 9.55
C GLU A 207 34.91 -6.92 9.39
N SER A 208 35.26 -5.88 10.16
CA SER A 208 34.50 -4.61 10.21
C SER A 208 34.71 -3.74 8.96
N LEU A 209 33.63 -3.38 8.26
CA LEU A 209 33.65 -2.50 7.08
C LEU A 209 33.55 -1.00 7.44
N PRO A 210 34.47 -0.12 6.97
CA PRO A 210 34.37 1.33 7.18
C PRO A 210 33.12 2.00 6.57
N SER A 211 32.55 1.41 5.52
CA SER A 211 31.29 1.86 4.90
C SER A 211 30.07 1.66 5.81
N LEU A 212 30.13 0.67 6.72
CA LEU A 212 29.08 0.38 7.70
C LEU A 212 28.86 1.56 8.66
N ILE A 213 29.94 2.17 9.15
CA ILE A 213 29.87 3.30 10.10
C ILE A 213 29.16 4.51 9.46
N LYS A 214 29.44 4.81 8.19
CA LYS A 214 28.77 5.90 7.47
C LYS A 214 27.27 5.64 7.31
N LEU A 215 26.89 4.42 6.97
CA LEU A 215 25.48 4.04 6.80
C LEU A 215 24.72 4.05 8.13
N ILE A 216 25.32 3.53 9.21
CA ILE A 216 24.75 3.59 10.57
C ILE A 216 24.48 5.05 10.97
N ARG A 217 25.46 5.96 10.79
CA ARG A 217 25.26 7.38 11.10
C ARG A 217 24.15 8.01 10.27
N HIS A 218 24.05 7.67 8.98
CA HIS A 218 22.97 8.15 8.12
C HIS A 218 21.59 7.71 8.62
N HIS A 219 21.43 6.44 9.02
CA HIS A 219 20.18 5.94 9.58
C HIS A 219 19.88 6.52 10.96
N GLN A 220 20.88 6.70 11.83
CA GLN A 220 20.73 7.36 13.13
C GLN A 220 20.22 8.80 12.96
N GLN A 221 20.80 9.57 12.02
CA GLN A 221 20.32 10.91 11.72
C GLN A 221 18.89 10.88 11.18
N SER A 222 18.61 9.99 10.22
CA SER A 222 17.27 9.86 9.62
C SER A 222 16.19 9.51 10.65
N LEU A 223 16.52 8.66 11.64
CA LEU A 223 15.63 8.32 12.76
C LEU A 223 15.46 9.49 13.72
N SER A 224 16.53 10.23 14.03
CA SER A 224 16.46 11.46 14.83
C SER A 224 15.54 12.50 14.17
N ASP A 225 15.67 12.70 12.86
CA ASP A 225 14.83 13.64 12.10
C ASP A 225 13.36 13.22 12.06
N ILE A 226 13.08 11.91 12.13
CA ILE A 226 11.71 11.39 12.29
C ILE A 226 11.20 11.67 13.70
N GLY A 227 12.02 11.44 14.73
CA GLY A 227 11.65 11.65 16.14
C GLY A 227 11.36 13.12 16.48
N MET A 228 12.04 14.06 15.81
CA MET A 228 11.82 15.51 15.97
C MET A 228 10.58 16.04 15.22
N ALA A 229 9.91 15.20 14.42
CA ALA A 229 8.67 15.57 13.71
C ALA A 229 7.39 15.34 14.53
N PHE A 230 7.54 14.92 15.79
CA PHE A 230 6.50 14.76 16.80
C PHE A 230 6.76 15.71 17.98
#